data_AF-A0A962R2J6-F1
#
_entry.id   AF-A0A962R2J6-F1
#
_cell.length_a   1.000
_cell.length_b   1.000
_cell.length_c   1.000
_cell.angle_alpha   90.00
_cell.angle_beta   90.00
_cell.angle_gamma   90.00
#
_symmetry.space_group_name_H-M   'P 1'
#
loop_
_entity.id
_entity.type
_entity.pdbx_description
1 polymer ?
#
loop_
_entity_poly.entity_id
_entity_poly.type
_entity_poly.pdbx_seq_one_letter_code
_entity_poly.pdbx_strand_id
1 'polypeptide(L)'
;SGSFKRVLTVTFEKQSESNAMWALSTPQPFSVHLNAGAGGYFAPIIREYMRRSGAPWDVGIKVAVKDRLHGARNPLAHLQLPNITMQEVEESMMLWDPLRFLEACPSSDGACAMVIAAEELVHESPKPPAWIRGVAMRSEPTMYAGRDEVNPQAGRDCAADVYRQAGITDPRRDLD
;
A
#
# COMPACT_ATOMS: atom_id res chain seq x y z
N SER A 1 -7.48 -13.06 23.63
CA SER A 1 -8.36 -12.84 24.79
C SER A 1 -9.32 -14.00 25.05
N GLY A 2 -9.66 -14.82 24.04
CA GLY A 2 -10.65 -15.89 24.19
C GLY A 2 -12.11 -15.42 24.24
N SER A 3 -12.33 -14.10 24.16
CA SER A 3 -13.66 -13.49 24.30
C SER A 3 -14.59 -13.76 23.11
N PHE A 4 -14.02 -13.93 21.91
CA PHE A 4 -14.77 -14.21 20.68
C PHE A 4 -14.06 -15.31 19.91
N LYS A 5 -14.83 -16.28 19.40
CA LYS A 5 -14.33 -17.38 18.58
C LYS A 5 -14.51 -17.14 17.08
N ARG A 6 -15.38 -16.19 16.71
CA ARG A 6 -15.64 -15.76 15.34
C ARG A 6 -15.84 -14.26 15.32
N VAL A 7 -15.12 -13.57 14.44
CA VAL A 7 -15.13 -12.12 14.30
C VAL A 7 -15.31 -11.78 12.83
N LEU A 8 -16.34 -10.98 12.51
CA LEU A 8 -16.50 -10.37 11.21
C LEU A 8 -15.75 -9.03 11.22
N THR A 9 -14.76 -8.90 10.33
CA THR A 9 -14.04 -7.65 10.08
C THR A 9 -14.54 -7.08 8.76
N VAL A 10 -14.97 -5.83 8.76
CA VAL A 10 -15.48 -5.14 7.56
C VAL A 10 -14.74 -3.81 7.41
N THR A 11 -14.34 -3.50 6.18
CA THR A 11 -13.74 -2.23 5.79
C THR A 11 -14.43 -1.73 4.54
N PHE A 12 -14.69 -0.43 4.43
CA PHE A 12 -15.24 0.18 3.22
C PHE A 12 -14.71 1.61 3.05
N GLU A 13 -14.73 2.09 1.82
CA GLU A 13 -14.43 3.48 1.44
C GLU A 13 -15.34 3.92 0.29
N LYS A 14 -15.71 5.21 0.29
CA LYS A 14 -16.64 5.82 -0.68
C LYS A 14 -16.07 7.13 -1.20
N GLN A 15 -14.94 7.03 -1.89
CA GLN A 15 -14.18 8.18 -2.38
C GLN A 15 -14.90 8.96 -3.50
N SER A 16 -15.91 8.39 -4.16
CA SER A 16 -16.68 9.09 -5.19
C SER A 16 -17.54 10.23 -4.65
N GLU A 17 -17.86 10.23 -3.35
CA GLU A 17 -18.77 11.20 -2.71
C GLU A 17 -18.04 12.32 -1.96
N SER A 18 -16.71 12.34 -1.98
CA SER A 18 -15.93 13.38 -1.30
C SER A 18 -14.60 13.64 -2.00
N ASN A 19 -13.89 14.67 -1.56
CA ASN A 19 -12.53 14.95 -2.03
C ASN A 19 -11.50 14.39 -1.05
N ALA A 20 -10.99 13.18 -1.34
CA ALA A 20 -9.98 12.52 -0.52
C ALA A 20 -8.71 13.38 -0.32
N MET A 21 -8.39 14.28 -1.25
CA MET A 21 -7.24 15.18 -1.11
C MET A 21 -7.37 16.13 0.08
N TRP A 22 -8.58 16.48 0.48
CA TRP A 22 -8.81 17.36 1.64
C TRP A 22 -8.46 16.66 2.95
N ALA A 23 -8.86 15.39 3.11
CA ALA A 23 -8.49 14.59 4.27
C ALA A 23 -6.96 14.40 4.37
N LEU A 24 -6.30 14.28 3.22
CA LEU A 24 -4.85 14.07 3.13
C LEU A 24 -4.03 15.36 3.26
N SER A 25 -4.67 16.53 3.28
CA SER A 25 -4.00 17.84 3.37
C SER A 25 -4.27 18.52 4.71
N THR A 26 -4.34 17.73 5.79
CA THR A 26 -4.70 18.25 7.11
C THR A 26 -3.63 19.25 7.62
N PRO A 27 -4.05 20.41 8.12
CA PRO A 27 -3.20 21.37 8.80
C PRO A 27 -2.30 20.78 9.88
N GLN A 28 -0.98 20.91 9.71
CA GLN A 28 -0.01 20.55 10.74
C GLN A 28 0.49 21.82 11.45
N PRO A 29 0.39 21.93 12.79
CA PRO A 29 0.86 23.09 13.54
C PRO A 29 2.34 23.38 13.25
N PHE A 30 2.69 24.66 13.12
CA PHE A 30 4.08 25.12 12.95
C PHE A 30 4.80 24.59 11.71
N SER A 31 4.06 24.08 10.71
CA SER A 31 4.60 23.64 9.42
C SER A 31 3.92 24.38 8.26
N VAL A 32 4.68 24.62 7.19
CA VAL A 32 4.11 25.11 5.94
C VAL A 32 3.12 24.08 5.40
N HIS A 33 1.88 24.51 5.20
CA HIS A 33 0.87 23.63 4.62
C HIS A 33 1.19 23.41 3.15
N LEU A 34 1.63 22.21 2.82
CA LEU A 34 1.78 21.76 1.45
C LEU A 34 0.48 21.06 1.06
N ASN A 35 -0.48 21.82 0.51
CA ASN A 35 -1.71 21.28 -0.06
C ASN A 35 -1.41 20.59 -1.39
N ALA A 36 -0.73 19.45 -1.31
CA ALA A 36 -0.34 18.67 -2.49
C ALA A 36 -0.82 17.22 -2.43
N GLY A 37 -1.70 16.91 -1.47
CA GLY A 37 -2.19 15.56 -1.17
C GLY A 37 -1.08 14.52 -1.01
N ALA A 38 -1.42 13.24 -1.17
CA ALA A 38 -0.45 12.16 -1.04
C ALA A 38 0.69 12.28 -2.05
N GLY A 39 0.40 12.64 -3.30
CA GLY A 39 1.42 12.71 -4.36
C GLY A 39 2.52 13.72 -4.06
N GLY A 40 2.18 14.91 -3.59
CA GLY A 40 3.18 15.90 -3.20
C GLY A 40 3.98 15.54 -1.97
N TYR A 41 3.40 14.75 -1.05
CA TYR A 41 4.14 14.20 0.09
C TYR A 41 5.15 13.14 -0.33
N PHE A 42 4.78 12.24 -1.26
CA PHE A 42 5.66 11.16 -1.69
C PHE A 42 6.67 11.55 -2.77
N ALA A 43 6.44 12.58 -3.58
CA ALA A 43 7.35 12.97 -4.66
C ALA A 43 8.81 13.26 -4.20
N PRO A 44 9.06 14.02 -3.12
CA PRO A 44 10.41 14.18 -2.57
C PRO A 44 11.02 12.85 -2.08
N ILE A 45 10.21 11.96 -1.51
CA ILE A 45 10.65 10.64 -1.03
C ILE A 45 11.10 9.77 -2.21
N ILE A 46 10.35 9.79 -3.32
CA ILE A 46 10.71 9.08 -4.55
C ILE A 46 12.04 9.58 -5.11
N ARG A 47 12.26 10.90 -5.15
CA ARG A 47 13.52 11.51 -5.58
C ARG A 47 14.69 11.08 -4.71
N GLU A 48 14.50 11.08 -3.39
CA GLU A 48 15.53 10.64 -2.44
C GLU A 48 15.81 9.14 -2.53
N TYR A 49 14.79 8.31 -2.78
CA TYR A 49 14.96 6.89 -3.06
C TYR A 49 15.82 6.67 -4.30
N MET A 50 15.50 7.33 -5.43
CA MET A 50 16.30 7.21 -6.66
C MET A 50 17.75 7.65 -6.44
N ARG A 51 17.94 8.79 -5.74
CA ARG A 51 19.28 9.31 -5.43
C ARG A 51 20.11 8.35 -4.58
N ARG A 52 19.50 7.72 -3.56
CA ARG A 52 20.20 6.80 -2.62
C ARG A 52 20.45 5.42 -3.22
N SER A 53 19.50 4.89 -3.98
CA SER A 53 19.55 3.53 -4.51
C SER A 53 20.20 3.43 -5.89
N GLY A 54 20.29 4.54 -6.63
CA GLY A 54 20.67 4.52 -8.04
C GLY A 54 19.58 3.92 -8.94
N ALA A 55 18.33 3.81 -8.45
CA ALA A 55 17.22 3.33 -9.26
C ALA A 55 17.06 4.18 -10.52
N PRO A 56 16.74 3.55 -11.67
CA PRO A 56 16.54 4.29 -12.92
C PRO A 56 15.30 5.17 -12.84
N TRP A 57 15.26 6.22 -13.65
CA TRP A 57 14.16 7.18 -13.70
C TRP A 57 12.80 6.52 -14.02
N ASP A 58 12.82 5.40 -14.75
CA ASP A 58 11.63 4.66 -15.18
C ASP A 58 11.14 3.63 -14.15
N VAL A 59 11.70 3.60 -12.93
CA VAL A 59 11.37 2.59 -11.91
C VAL A 59 9.88 2.61 -11.54
N GLY A 60 9.28 3.79 -11.38
CA GLY A 60 7.86 3.94 -11.08
C GLY A 60 6.97 3.51 -12.24
N ILE A 61 7.37 3.85 -13.47
CA ILE A 61 6.70 3.44 -14.72
C ILE A 61 6.65 1.90 -14.83
N LYS A 62 7.76 1.21 -14.52
CA LYS A 62 7.82 -0.27 -14.52
C LYS A 62 6.84 -0.88 -13.53
N VAL A 63 6.75 -0.31 -12.32
CA VAL A 63 5.81 -0.77 -11.28
C VAL A 63 4.37 -0.55 -11.74
N ALA A 64 4.05 0.63 -12.27
CA ALA A 64 2.73 0.96 -12.77
C ALA A 64 2.28 0.00 -13.87
N VAL A 65 3.09 -0.24 -14.90
CA VAL A 65 2.75 -1.17 -15.98
C VAL A 65 2.51 -2.59 -15.44
N LYS A 66 3.41 -3.09 -14.59
CA LYS A 66 3.23 -4.39 -13.92
C LYS A 66 1.88 -4.46 -13.20
N ASP A 67 1.58 -3.49 -12.34
CA ASP A 67 0.37 -3.48 -11.52
C ASP A 67 -0.90 -3.37 -12.38
N ARG A 68 -0.89 -2.55 -13.42
CA ARG A 68 -2.03 -2.40 -14.34
C ARG A 68 -2.28 -3.67 -15.17
N LEU A 69 -1.23 -4.35 -15.63
CA LEU A 69 -1.35 -5.63 -16.34
C LEU A 69 -1.89 -6.74 -15.42
N HIS A 70 -1.47 -6.80 -14.16
CA HIS A 70 -2.06 -7.72 -13.18
C HIS A 70 -3.51 -7.34 -12.85
N GLY A 71 -3.81 -6.05 -12.70
CA GLY A 71 -5.15 -5.54 -12.49
C GLY A 71 -6.11 -5.93 -13.61
N ALA A 72 -5.68 -5.87 -14.87
CA ALA A 72 -6.48 -6.28 -16.01
C ALA A 72 -6.86 -7.78 -16.02
N ARG A 73 -6.18 -8.62 -15.23
CA ARG A 73 -6.52 -10.05 -15.05
C ARG A 73 -7.47 -10.29 -13.88
N ASN A 74 -7.75 -9.27 -13.07
CA ASN A 74 -8.65 -9.36 -11.93
C ASN A 74 -10.01 -8.74 -12.30
N PRO A 75 -11.10 -9.52 -12.37
CA PRO A 75 -12.42 -9.00 -12.71
C PRO A 75 -12.96 -7.97 -11.69
N LEU A 76 -12.39 -7.93 -10.49
CA LEU A 76 -12.75 -6.98 -9.43
C LEU A 76 -11.91 -5.68 -9.46
N ALA A 77 -10.89 -5.59 -10.31
CA ALA A 77 -10.08 -4.39 -10.39
C ALA A 77 -10.90 -3.24 -11.02
N HIS A 78 -10.84 -2.06 -10.39
CA HIS A 78 -11.48 -0.84 -10.89
C HIS A 78 -10.94 -0.45 -12.28
N LEU A 79 -9.61 -0.42 -12.44
CA LEU A 79 -8.98 -0.14 -13.73
C LEU A 79 -8.52 -1.44 -14.38
N GLN A 80 -9.00 -1.70 -15.60
CA GLN A 80 -8.60 -2.84 -16.41
C GLN A 80 -7.97 -2.31 -17.71
N LEU A 81 -6.64 -2.23 -17.73
CA LEU A 81 -5.86 -1.72 -18.86
C LEU A 81 -4.96 -2.84 -19.41
N PRO A 82 -5.51 -3.81 -20.16
CA PRO A 82 -4.77 -5.02 -20.56
C PRO A 82 -3.61 -4.77 -21.53
N ASN A 83 -3.64 -3.63 -22.24
CA ASN A 83 -2.66 -3.29 -23.28
C ASN A 83 -1.75 -2.11 -22.88
N ILE A 84 -1.73 -1.74 -21.59
CA ILE A 84 -0.92 -0.63 -21.10
C ILE A 84 0.57 -0.83 -21.39
N THR A 85 1.23 0.23 -21.85
CA THR A 85 2.64 0.24 -22.21
C THR A 85 3.44 1.22 -21.34
N MET A 86 4.76 1.04 -21.30
CA MET A 86 5.67 1.97 -20.63
C MET A 86 5.57 3.37 -21.23
N GLN A 87 5.43 3.47 -22.56
CA GLN A 87 5.33 4.74 -23.28
C GLN A 87 4.06 5.50 -22.92
N GLU A 88 2.90 4.83 -22.82
CA GLU A 88 1.65 5.49 -22.39
C GLU A 88 1.77 6.06 -20.97
N VAL A 89 2.43 5.34 -20.06
CA VAL A 89 2.67 5.81 -18.70
C VAL A 89 3.65 6.99 -18.69
N GLU A 90 4.71 6.93 -19.48
CA GLU A 90 5.69 8.02 -19.66
C GLU A 90 5.06 9.28 -20.26
N GLU A 91 4.18 9.15 -21.26
CA GLU A 91 3.53 10.29 -21.91
C GLU A 91 2.37 10.85 -21.08
N SER A 92 1.93 10.13 -20.03
CA SER A 92 0.87 10.60 -19.16
C SER A 92 1.26 11.87 -18.39
N MET A 93 0.23 12.66 -18.05
CA MET A 93 0.37 13.95 -17.38
C MET A 93 1.27 13.83 -16.14
N MET A 94 2.31 14.65 -16.08
CA MET A 94 3.11 14.80 -14.87
C MET A 94 2.25 15.45 -13.79
N LEU A 95 2.05 14.77 -12.66
CA LEU A 95 1.29 15.32 -11.54
C LEU A 95 2.22 16.02 -10.55
N TRP A 96 3.29 15.33 -10.15
CA TRP A 96 4.33 15.85 -9.27
C TRP A 96 5.64 15.25 -9.73
N ASP A 97 6.62 16.04 -10.17
CA ASP A 97 7.90 15.49 -10.61
C ASP A 97 8.53 14.59 -9.52
N PRO A 98 8.76 13.28 -9.76
CA PRO A 98 8.76 12.56 -11.06
C PRO A 98 7.51 11.69 -11.36
N LEU A 99 6.51 11.67 -10.47
CA LEU A 99 5.28 10.88 -10.52
C LEU A 99 4.28 11.38 -11.58
N ARG A 100 3.88 10.48 -12.48
CA ARG A 100 2.89 10.71 -13.54
C ARG A 100 1.52 10.14 -13.22
N PHE A 101 0.51 10.58 -13.97
CA PHE A 101 -0.89 10.24 -13.74
C PHE A 101 -1.18 8.74 -13.75
N LEU A 102 -0.60 7.98 -14.69
CA LEU A 102 -0.83 6.55 -14.76
C LEU A 102 -0.03 5.74 -13.72
N GLU A 103 0.90 6.37 -13.01
CA GLU A 103 1.57 5.79 -11.83
C GLU A 103 0.74 5.98 -10.55
N ALA A 104 -0.13 6.98 -10.50
CA ALA A 104 -0.99 7.22 -9.35
C ALA A 104 -2.10 6.16 -9.22
N CYS A 105 -2.49 5.83 -7.98
CA CYS A 105 -3.65 4.99 -7.71
C CYS A 105 -4.95 5.77 -8.03
N PRO A 106 -5.99 5.09 -8.53
CA PRO A 106 -7.30 5.72 -8.75
C PRO A 106 -8.05 5.90 -7.42
N SER A 107 -8.82 6.97 -7.31
CA SER A 107 -9.88 7.06 -6.29
C SER A 107 -10.95 6.00 -6.60
N SER A 108 -11.23 5.13 -5.64
CA SER A 108 -12.11 3.97 -5.84
C SER A 108 -13.09 3.83 -4.69
N ASP A 109 -14.28 3.35 -4.99
CA ASP A 109 -15.23 2.88 -3.97
C ASP A 109 -15.09 1.38 -3.81
N GLY A 110 -15.21 0.90 -2.58
CA GLY A 110 -15.14 -0.53 -2.34
C GLY A 110 -15.37 -0.92 -0.89
N ALA A 111 -15.63 -2.20 -0.69
CA ALA A 111 -15.71 -2.81 0.62
C ALA A 111 -15.07 -4.20 0.59
N CYS A 112 -14.53 -4.61 1.73
CA CYS A 112 -14.01 -5.94 1.97
C CYS A 112 -14.52 -6.44 3.32
N ALA A 113 -14.82 -7.72 3.40
CA ALA A 113 -15.19 -8.37 4.65
C ALA A 113 -14.43 -9.70 4.79
N MET A 114 -13.92 -9.96 5.99
CA MET A 114 -13.26 -11.20 6.36
C MET A 114 -13.88 -11.77 7.63
N VAL A 115 -14.11 -13.08 7.64
CA VAL A 115 -14.47 -13.81 8.86
C VAL A 115 -13.20 -14.44 9.40
N ILE A 116 -12.74 -13.96 10.55
CA ILE A 116 -11.62 -14.54 11.28
C ILE A 116 -12.20 -15.43 12.37
N ALA A 117 -11.78 -16.68 12.43
CA ALA A 117 -12.26 -17.65 13.38
C ALA A 117 -11.10 -18.31 14.13
N ALA A 118 -11.38 -18.77 15.34
CA ALA A 118 -10.48 -19.63 16.09
C ALA A 118 -10.29 -20.96 15.35
N GLU A 119 -9.09 -21.53 15.46
CA GLU A 119 -8.71 -22.79 14.83
C GLU A 119 -9.69 -23.94 15.13
N GLU A 120 -10.21 -24.01 16.35
CA GLU A 120 -11.20 -25.03 16.73
C GLU A 120 -12.48 -24.99 15.88
N LEU A 121 -12.83 -23.85 15.26
CA LEU A 121 -14.01 -23.72 14.38
C LEU A 121 -13.68 -24.00 12.90
N VAL A 122 -12.46 -24.41 12.58
CA VAL A 122 -12.02 -24.64 11.18
C VAL A 122 -12.89 -25.67 10.46
N HIS A 123 -13.38 -26.67 11.19
CA HIS A 123 -14.23 -27.74 10.66
C HIS A 123 -15.62 -27.24 10.23
N GLU A 124 -16.04 -26.05 10.68
CA GLU A 124 -17.26 -25.41 10.24
C GLU A 124 -17.07 -24.59 8.95
N SER A 125 -15.83 -24.41 8.48
CA SER A 125 -15.54 -23.63 7.28
C SER A 125 -16.00 -24.37 6.01
N PRO A 126 -16.79 -23.73 5.13
CA PRO A 126 -17.21 -24.35 3.86
C PRO A 126 -16.08 -24.42 2.82
N LYS A 127 -14.93 -23.77 3.08
CA LYS A 127 -13.78 -23.69 2.18
C LYS A 127 -12.47 -23.96 2.96
N PRO A 128 -11.39 -24.36 2.26
CA PRO A 128 -10.07 -24.41 2.88
C PRO A 128 -9.72 -23.07 3.54
N PRO A 129 -9.30 -23.06 4.82
CA PRO A 129 -8.96 -21.83 5.52
C PRO A 129 -7.62 -21.26 5.01
N ALA A 130 -7.48 -19.94 5.10
CA ALA A 130 -6.18 -19.27 5.04
C ALA A 130 -5.68 -19.04 6.47
N TRP A 131 -4.48 -19.52 6.78
CA TRP A 131 -3.92 -19.46 8.13
C TRP A 131 -3.20 -18.15 8.38
N ILE A 132 -3.55 -17.47 9.48
CA ILE A 132 -2.83 -16.28 9.95
C ILE A 132 -1.64 -16.74 10.79
N ARG A 133 -0.43 -16.70 10.19
CA ARG A 133 0.82 -17.19 10.83
C ARG A 133 1.53 -16.16 11.68
N GLY A 134 1.19 -14.89 11.54
CA GLY A 134 1.75 -13.79 12.32
C GLY A 134 1.00 -12.49 12.06
N VAL A 135 0.98 -11.62 13.06
CA VAL A 135 0.43 -10.26 12.95
C VAL A 135 1.33 -9.33 13.75
N ALA A 136 1.73 -8.23 13.14
CA ALA A 136 2.50 -7.18 13.81
C ALA A 136 1.98 -5.80 13.42
N MET A 137 2.05 -4.88 14.37
CA MET A 137 1.86 -3.45 14.15
C MET A 137 3.01 -2.72 14.82
N ARG A 138 3.62 -1.77 14.12
CA ARG A 138 4.60 -0.81 14.63
C ARG A 138 4.26 0.55 14.06
N SER A 139 4.47 1.60 14.86
CA SER A 139 4.23 2.97 14.46
C SER A 139 5.41 3.83 14.83
N GLU A 140 5.65 4.86 14.02
CA GLU A 140 6.58 5.95 14.31
C GLU A 140 5.90 7.28 13.91
N PRO A 141 6.27 8.42 14.51
CA PRO A 141 5.71 9.70 14.12
C PRO A 141 6.05 10.02 12.66
N THR A 142 5.08 10.52 11.90
CA THR A 142 5.24 10.87 10.49
C THR A 142 6.29 11.97 10.26
N MET A 143 6.49 12.86 11.24
CA MET A 143 7.41 14.00 11.14
C MET A 143 8.24 14.14 12.42
N TYR A 144 9.55 13.86 12.33
CA TYR A 144 10.53 14.19 13.37
C TYR A 144 11.93 14.27 12.78
N ALA A 145 12.83 15.00 13.44
CA ALA A 145 14.20 15.18 12.97
C ALA A 145 14.97 13.84 12.97
N GLY A 146 15.61 13.52 11.84
CA GLY A 146 16.42 12.30 11.69
C GLY A 146 15.65 11.05 11.25
N ARG A 147 14.34 11.16 10.99
CA ARG A 147 13.55 10.08 10.41
C ARG A 147 14.05 9.71 9.00
N ASP A 148 14.18 8.41 8.71
CA ASP A 148 14.41 7.92 7.36
C ASP A 148 13.07 7.76 6.62
N GLU A 149 12.71 8.76 5.83
CA GLU A 149 11.47 8.79 5.03
C GLU A 149 11.41 7.71 3.94
N VAL A 150 12.56 7.31 3.40
CA VAL A 150 12.63 6.32 2.31
C VAL A 150 12.59 4.89 2.87
N ASN A 151 13.18 4.68 4.06
CA ASN A 151 13.17 3.38 4.73
C ASN A 151 12.82 3.54 6.23
N PRO A 152 11.53 3.75 6.56
CA PRO A 152 10.99 3.89 7.91
C PRO A 152 11.44 2.79 8.88
N GLN A 153 11.83 3.14 10.11
CA GLN A 153 12.24 2.15 11.12
C GLN A 153 11.07 1.26 11.52
N ALA A 154 9.89 1.84 11.76
CA ALA A 154 8.69 1.07 12.10
C ALA A 154 8.36 -0.01 11.05
N GLY A 155 8.57 0.29 9.76
CA GLY A 155 8.37 -0.68 8.67
C GLY A 155 9.33 -1.87 8.76
N ARG A 156 10.62 -1.60 8.99
CA ARG A 156 11.66 -2.62 9.17
C ARG A 156 11.37 -3.52 10.37
N ASP A 157 11.01 -2.92 11.51
CA ASP A 157 10.72 -3.65 12.74
C ASP A 157 9.44 -4.47 12.63
N CYS A 158 8.42 -3.95 11.95
CA CYS A 158 7.17 -4.67 11.69
C CYS A 158 7.42 -5.91 10.82
N ALA A 159 8.17 -5.74 9.72
CA ALA A 159 8.54 -6.84 8.84
C ALA A 159 9.35 -7.91 9.58
N ALA A 160 10.36 -7.51 10.35
CA ALA A 160 11.17 -8.45 11.14
C ALA A 160 10.34 -9.22 12.17
N ASP A 161 9.38 -8.56 12.85
CA ASP A 161 8.50 -9.21 13.82
C ASP A 161 7.56 -10.23 13.15
N VAL A 162 6.86 -9.84 12.09
CA VAL A 162 5.90 -10.73 11.43
C VAL A 162 6.59 -11.91 10.74
N TYR A 163 7.77 -11.71 10.13
CA TYR A 163 8.54 -12.83 9.56
C TYR A 163 9.01 -13.80 10.63
N ARG A 164 9.48 -13.30 11.78
CA ARG A 164 9.84 -14.17 12.91
C ARG A 164 8.65 -14.98 13.44
N GLN A 165 7.48 -14.38 13.58
CA GLN A 165 6.26 -15.09 13.99
C GLN A 165 5.86 -16.17 12.97
N ALA A 166 5.99 -15.87 11.68
CA ALA A 166 5.66 -16.80 10.60
C ALA A 166 6.74 -17.87 10.32
N GLY A 167 7.93 -17.76 10.91
CA GLY A 167 9.06 -18.64 10.66
C GLY A 167 9.75 -18.40 9.31
N ILE A 168 9.60 -17.21 8.74
CA ILE A 168 10.22 -16.80 7.47
C ILE A 168 11.61 -16.25 7.75
N THR A 169 12.63 -16.77 7.04
CA THR A 169 14.04 -16.40 7.26
C THR A 169 14.67 -15.75 6.04
N ASP A 170 14.27 -16.17 4.84
CA ASP A 170 14.66 -15.56 3.58
C ASP A 170 13.40 -15.26 2.76
N PRO A 171 12.81 -14.06 2.89
CA PRO A 171 11.57 -13.73 2.21
C PRO A 171 11.61 -13.88 0.68
N ARG A 172 12.80 -13.81 0.05
CA ARG A 172 12.90 -13.97 -1.41
C ARG A 172 12.75 -15.42 -1.87
N ARG A 173 13.01 -16.37 -0.95
CA ARG A 173 12.93 -17.82 -1.20
C ARG A 173 11.70 -18.43 -0.56
N ASP A 174 11.33 -17.95 0.62
CA ASP A 174 10.33 -18.54 1.49
C ASP A 174 8.90 -18.03 1.17
N LEU A 175 8.77 -16.96 0.37
CA LEU A 175 7.49 -16.46 -0.17
C LEU A 175 7.37 -16.82 -1.65
N ASP A 176 6.15 -17.14 -2.07
CA ASP A 176 5.77 -17.53 -3.44
C ASP A 176 5.56 -16.34 -4.40
#